data_AF-A0AA42B1L9-F1
#
_entry.id   AF-A0AA42B1L9-F1
#
_cell.length_a   1.000
_cell.length_b   1.000
_cell.length_c   1.000
_cell.angle_alpha   90.00
_cell.angle_beta   90.00
_cell.angle_gamma   90.00
#
_symmetry.space_group_name_H-M   'P 1'
#
loop_
_entity.id
_entity.type
_entity.pdbx_description
1 polymer ?
#
loop_
_entity_poly.entity_id
_entity_poly.type
_entity_poly.pdbx_seq_one_letter_code
_entity_poly.pdbx_strand_id
1 'polypeptide(L)'
;SQDCTIKVWETTQGKLVRELKGHGHWVNSLALSTEYVLRTGAFDHTGKQYSSPEEMKEVALERYNKMRGNAPERLVSGSDDFTMFLWEPAVSKHPKARMTGHQQ
;
A
#
# COMPACT_ATOMS: atom_id res chain seq x y z
N SER A 1 -9.74 8.66 -5.67
CA SER A 1 -9.46 9.88 -6.44
C SER A 1 -10.50 10.07 -7.51
N GLN A 2 -11.08 11.27 -7.58
CA GLN A 2 -12.02 11.65 -8.64
C GLN A 2 -11.32 11.95 -9.97
N ASP A 3 -10.02 12.20 -9.96
CA ASP A 3 -9.21 12.43 -11.17
C ASP A 3 -8.78 11.12 -11.87
N CYS A 4 -9.27 9.97 -11.41
CA CYS A 4 -8.96 8.63 -11.93
C CYS A 4 -7.47 8.25 -11.85
N THR A 5 -6.66 8.99 -11.08
CA THR A 5 -5.23 8.71 -10.91
C THR A 5 -4.87 8.35 -9.47
N ILE A 6 -3.72 7.70 -9.31
CA ILE A 6 -3.08 7.50 -8.02
C ILE A 6 -1.76 8.24 -8.06
N LYS A 7 -1.53 9.10 -7.08
CA LYS A 7 -0.31 9.88 -6.97
C LYS A 7 0.60 9.27 -5.90
N VAL A 8 1.90 9.31 -6.15
CA VAL A 8 2.94 8.79 -5.25
C VAL A 8 3.88 9.94 -4.93
N TRP A 9 4.04 10.24 -3.65
CA TRP A 9 4.83 11.36 -3.17
C TRP A 9 6.05 10.88 -2.37
N GLU A 10 7.13 11.63 -2.48
CA GLU A 10 8.29 11.53 -1.60
C GLU A 10 8.00 12.30 -0.32
N THR A 11 8.40 11.75 0.82
CA THR A 11 7.93 12.20 2.14
C THR A 11 8.71 13.37 2.71
N THR A 12 9.99 13.53 2.38
CA THR A 12 10.87 14.58 2.96
C THR A 12 10.57 15.96 2.40
N GLN A 13 10.30 16.06 1.10
CA GLN A 13 10.05 17.31 0.39
C GLN A 13 8.59 17.40 -0.11
N GLY A 14 7.79 16.35 0.06
CA GLY A 14 6.40 16.32 -0.41
C GLY A 14 6.26 16.31 -1.93
N LYS A 15 7.31 15.93 -2.66
CA LYS A 15 7.34 16.00 -4.13
C LYS A 15 6.55 14.86 -4.74
N LEU A 16 5.71 15.17 -5.73
CA LEU A 16 5.08 14.15 -6.56
C LEU A 16 6.16 13.43 -7.38
N VAL A 17 6.34 12.13 -7.12
CA VAL A 17 7.34 11.29 -7.79
C VAL A 17 6.73 10.55 -8.97
N ARG A 18 5.49 10.06 -8.82
CA ARG A 18 4.81 9.29 -9.85
C ARG A 18 3.32 9.56 -9.87
N GLU A 19 2.77 9.42 -11.06
CA GLU A 19 1.34 9.43 -11.34
C GLU A 19 1.02 8.10 -12.02
N LEU A 20 0.24 7.24 -11.34
CA LEU A 20 -0.19 5.95 -11.84
C LEU A 20 -1.53 6.14 -12.54
N LYS A 21 -1.52 5.91 -13.86
CA LYS A 21 -2.68 6.05 -14.74
C LYS A 21 -3.15 4.69 -15.21
N GLY A 22 -4.46 4.51 -15.33
CA GLY A 22 -5.04 3.30 -15.87
C GLY A 22 -6.53 3.15 -15.59
N HIS A 23 -6.99 3.69 -14.46
CA HIS A 23 -8.42 3.64 -14.12
C HIS A 23 -9.25 4.55 -15.02
N GLY A 24 -10.41 4.04 -15.44
CA GLY A 24 -11.39 4.75 -16.24
C GLY A 24 -12.40 5.56 -15.42
N HIS A 25 -12.48 5.31 -14.11
CA HIS A 25 -13.36 6.02 -13.20
C HIS A 25 -12.65 6.27 -11.85
N TRP A 26 -13.40 6.78 -10.88
CA TRP A 26 -12.92 7.08 -9.55
C TRP A 26 -12.21 5.89 -8.91
N VAL A 27 -11.06 6.17 -8.30
CA VAL A 27 -10.34 5.19 -7.48
C VAL A 27 -10.87 5.28 -6.05
N ASN A 28 -11.55 4.25 -5.55
CA ASN A 28 -12.22 4.34 -4.24
C ASN A 28 -11.43 3.68 -3.12
N SER A 29 -10.50 2.78 -3.45
CA SER A 29 -9.74 2.04 -2.45
C SER A 29 -8.30 1.83 -2.89
N LEU A 30 -7.42 1.83 -1.89
CA LEU A 30 -5.99 1.51 -1.98
C LEU A 30 -5.66 0.55 -0.83
N ALA A 31 -4.90 -0.49 -1.11
CA ALA A 31 -4.42 -1.45 -0.10
C ALA A 31 -2.96 -1.81 -0.35
N LEU A 32 -2.13 -1.77 0.69
CA LEU A 32 -0.70 -2.12 0.61
C LEU A 32 -0.48 -3.54 1.10
N SER A 33 0.52 -4.22 0.54
CA SER A 33 0.94 -5.54 1.04
C SER A 33 1.39 -5.53 2.51
N THR A 34 1.73 -4.37 3.06
CA THR A 34 2.21 -4.16 4.44
C THR A 34 1.17 -3.47 5.33
N GLU A 35 -0.03 -3.17 4.82
CA GLU A 35 -1.02 -2.33 5.49
C GLU A 35 -1.38 -2.83 6.90
N TYR A 36 -1.54 -4.14 7.05
CA TYR A 36 -1.87 -4.75 8.34
C TYR A 36 -0.82 -4.42 9.42
N VAL A 37 0.46 -4.67 9.13
CA VAL A 37 1.55 -4.43 10.11
C VAL A 37 1.81 -2.94 10.33
N LEU A 38 1.57 -2.10 9.32
CA LEU A 38 1.62 -0.64 9.49
C LEU A 38 0.52 -0.14 10.42
N ARG A 39 -0.68 -0.74 10.36
CA ARG A 39 -1.82 -0.35 11.20
C ARG A 39 -1.70 -0.86 12.63
N THR A 40 -1.18 -2.07 12.84
CA THR A 40 -1.07 -2.65 14.18
C THR A 40 0.27 -2.35 14.87
N GLY A 41 1.28 -1.91 14.12
CA GLY A 41 2.60 -1.59 14.64
C GLY A 41 3.26 -2.79 15.31
N ALA A 42 3.62 -2.63 16.59
CA ALA A 42 4.20 -3.69 17.40
C ALA A 42 3.20 -4.79 17.74
N PHE A 43 1.92 -4.43 17.85
CA PHE A 43 0.88 -5.29 18.41
C PHE A 43 0.29 -6.25 17.38
N ASP A 44 -0.17 -7.38 17.86
CA ASP A 44 -1.05 -8.33 17.17
C ASP A 44 -2.11 -8.87 18.12
N HIS A 45 -2.77 -9.94 17.71
CA HIS A 45 -3.80 -10.62 18.47
C HIS A 45 -3.30 -11.29 19.76
N THR A 46 -2.00 -11.36 20.05
CA THR A 46 -1.49 -12.05 21.24
C THR A 46 -1.49 -11.19 22.50
N GLY A 47 -1.81 -9.90 22.40
CA GLY A 47 -1.89 -9.01 23.57
C GLY A 47 -0.56 -8.79 24.29
N LYS A 48 0.58 -8.94 23.58
CA LYS A 48 1.91 -8.73 24.17
C LYS A 48 2.03 -7.30 24.70
N GLN A 49 2.47 -7.19 25.95
CA GLN A 49 2.86 -5.93 26.56
C GLN A 49 4.36 -5.68 26.34
N TYR A 50 4.72 -4.41 26.16
CA TYR A 50 6.09 -3.98 25.92
C TYR A 50 6.56 -3.10 27.07
N SER A 51 7.84 -3.21 27.39
CA SER A 51 8.45 -2.50 28.52
C SER A 51 8.77 -1.04 28.21
N SER A 52 8.97 -0.70 26.93
CA SER A 52 9.24 0.68 26.49
C SER A 52 8.78 0.98 25.05
N PRO A 53 8.66 2.27 24.69
CA PRO A 53 8.40 2.70 23.31
C PRO A 53 9.47 2.29 22.30
N GLU A 54 10.73 2.20 22.73
CA GLU A 54 11.86 1.79 21.88
C GLU A 54 11.72 0.31 21.49
N GLU A 55 11.36 -0.55 22.45
CA GLU A 55 11.05 -1.96 22.19
C GLU A 55 9.89 -2.09 21.20
N MET A 56 8.81 -1.31 21.39
CA MET A 56 7.68 -1.31 20.45
C MET A 56 8.12 -0.91 19.03
N LYS A 57 8.98 0.10 18.90
CA LYS A 57 9.48 0.56 17.60
C LYS A 57 10.32 -0.51 16.92
N GLU A 58 11.21 -1.18 17.65
CA GLU A 58 12.04 -2.27 17.12
C GLU A 58 11.17 -3.44 16.63
N VAL A 59 10.20 -3.85 17.43
CA VAL A 59 9.28 -4.95 17.07
C VAL A 59 8.38 -4.58 15.90
N ALA A 60 7.88 -3.35 15.83
CA ALA A 60 7.10 -2.87 14.68
C ALA A 60 7.94 -2.90 13.40
N LEU A 61 9.20 -2.49 13.47
CA LEU A 61 10.13 -2.51 12.34
C LEU A 61 10.45 -3.94 11.90
N GLU A 62 10.70 -4.85 12.83
CA GLU A 62 10.92 -6.27 12.54
C GLU A 62 9.72 -6.89 11.81
N ARG A 63 8.50 -6.65 12.34
CA ARG A 63 7.25 -7.12 11.72
C ARG A 63 7.05 -6.57 10.32
N TYR A 64 7.32 -5.27 10.12
CA TYR A 64 7.28 -4.65 8.80
C TYR A 64 8.26 -5.31 7.84
N ASN A 65 9.52 -5.47 8.23
CA ASN A 65 10.56 -6.09 7.39
C ASN A 65 10.22 -7.54 7.05
N LYS A 66 9.68 -8.30 8.01
CA LYS A 66 9.23 -9.67 7.81
C LYS A 66 8.08 -9.75 6.80
N MET A 67 7.09 -8.87 6.90
CA MET A 67 5.93 -8.86 5.98
C MET A 67 6.31 -8.37 4.58
N ARG A 68 7.15 -7.33 4.50
CA ARG A 68 7.64 -6.80 3.22
C ARG A 68 8.51 -7.84 2.49
N GLY A 69 9.34 -8.57 3.24
CA GLY A 69 10.35 -9.47 2.67
C GLY A 69 11.32 -8.73 1.76
N ASN A 70 11.87 -9.43 0.77
CA ASN A 70 12.84 -8.88 -0.19
C ASN A 70 12.18 -8.23 -1.43
N ALA A 71 10.85 -8.30 -1.54
CA ALA A 71 10.13 -7.77 -2.69
C ALA A 71 9.84 -6.26 -2.53
N PRO A 72 9.70 -5.52 -3.65
CA PRO A 72 9.14 -4.18 -3.60
C PRO A 72 7.71 -4.21 -3.04
N GLU A 73 7.32 -3.14 -2.36
CA GLU A 73 5.97 -3.00 -1.83
C GLU A 73 4.94 -3.02 -2.96
N ARG A 74 3.87 -3.79 -2.76
CA ARG A 74 2.76 -3.89 -3.71
C ARG A 74 1.59 -3.08 -3.22
N LEU A 75 0.90 -2.49 -4.17
CA LEU A 75 -0.34 -1.73 -3.97
C LEU A 75 -1.42 -2.34 -4.85
N VAL A 76 -2.61 -2.51 -4.31
CA VAL A 76 -3.82 -2.78 -5.09
C VAL A 76 -4.70 -1.55 -5.05
N SER A 77 -5.24 -1.16 -6.20
CA SER A 77 -6.26 -0.13 -6.30
C SER A 77 -7.56 -0.69 -6.85
N GLY A 78 -8.68 -0.25 -6.28
CA GLY A 78 -10.03 -0.58 -6.75
C GLY A 78 -10.75 0.68 -7.24
N SER A 79 -11.49 0.54 -8.33
CA SER A 79 -12.21 1.63 -8.98
C SER A 79 -13.63 1.22 -9.38
N ASP A 80 -14.49 2.23 -9.53
CA ASP A 80 -15.85 2.06 -10.09
C ASP A 80 -15.84 1.69 -11.58
N ASP A 81 -14.67 1.63 -12.23
CA ASP A 81 -14.54 1.10 -13.58
C ASP A 81 -14.61 -0.44 -13.64
N PHE A 82 -15.01 -1.08 -12.54
CA PHE A 82 -15.11 -2.54 -12.35
C PHE A 82 -13.78 -3.28 -12.47
N THR A 83 -12.66 -2.54 -12.34
CA THR A 83 -11.34 -3.14 -12.37
C THR A 83 -10.57 -2.88 -11.10
N MET A 84 -9.62 -3.77 -10.87
CA MET A 84 -8.55 -3.55 -9.91
C MET A 84 -7.21 -3.56 -10.64
N PHE A 85 -6.25 -2.81 -10.14
CA PHE A 85 -4.88 -2.88 -10.62
C PHE A 85 -3.93 -3.27 -9.49
N LEU A 86 -2.99 -4.16 -9.83
CA LEU A 86 -1.84 -4.47 -8.99
C LEU A 86 -0.65 -3.63 -9.46
N TRP A 87 0.00 -2.94 -8.53
CA TRP A 87 1.11 -2.03 -8.76
C TRP A 87 2.34 -2.39 -7.93
N GLU A 88 3.49 -1.96 -8.40
CA GLU A 88 4.73 -1.84 -7.62
C GLU A 88 5.20 -0.38 -7.70
N PRO A 89 4.61 0.54 -6.89
CA PRO A 89 4.73 1.97 -7.09
C PRO A 89 6.14 2.52 -6.95
N ALA A 90 7.03 1.80 -6.26
CA ALA A 90 8.46 2.13 -6.13
C ALA A 90 9.30 1.65 -7.34
N VAL A 91 8.79 0.71 -8.14
CA VAL A 91 9.53 0.10 -9.27
C VAL A 91 9.07 0.65 -10.61
N SER A 92 7.76 0.71 -10.85
CA SER A 92 7.21 1.15 -12.14
C SER A 92 6.00 2.08 -11.97
N LYS A 93 5.71 2.86 -13.01
CA LYS A 93 4.45 3.61 -13.16
C LYS A 93 3.36 2.81 -13.89
N HIS A 94 3.70 1.64 -14.42
CA HIS A 94 2.77 0.76 -15.11
C HIS A 94 2.22 -0.29 -14.15
N PRO A 95 0.95 -0.71 -14.32
CA PRO A 95 0.40 -1.77 -13.51
C PRO A 95 1.10 -3.09 -13.84
N LYS A 96 1.35 -3.89 -12.81
CA LYS A 96 1.86 -5.25 -12.94
C LYS A 96 0.78 -6.19 -13.47
N ALA A 97 -0.46 -5.95 -13.10
CA ALA A 97 -1.61 -6.69 -13.61
C ALA A 97 -2.87 -5.82 -13.60
N ARG A 98 -3.72 -6.04 -14.60
CA ARG A 98 -5.11 -5.58 -14.63
C ARG A 98 -6.00 -6.76 -14.23
N MET A 99 -6.78 -6.60 -13.18
CA MET A 99 -7.71 -7.60 -12.68
C MET A 99 -9.12 -7.20 -13.09
N THR A 100 -9.80 -8.10 -13.77
CA THR A 100 -11.14 -7.91 -14.34
C THR A 100 -12.03 -9.09 -13.95
N GLY A 101 -13.34 -8.93 -14.07
CA GLY A 101 -14.33 -9.97 -13.72
C GLY A 101 -15.43 -9.49 -12.78
N HIS A 102 -15.24 -8.32 -12.15
CA HIS A 102 -16.34 -7.63 -11.48
C HIS A 102 -17.32 -7.08 -12.53
N GLN A 103 -18.60 -7.20 -12.24
CA GLN A 103 -19.68 -6.79 -13.13
C GLN A 103 -20.28 -5.45 -12.66
N GLN A 104 -20.92 -4.77 -13.60
CA GLN A 104 -21.67 -3.54 -13.39
C GLN A 104 -23.03 -3.81 -12.74
#